data_AF-A0A7V3VT00-F1
#
_entry.id   AF-A0A7V3VT00-F1
#
_cell.length_a   1.000
_cell.length_b   1.000
_cell.length_c   1.000
_cell.angle_alpha   90.00
_cell.angle_beta   90.00
_cell.angle_gamma   90.00
#
_symmetry.space_group_name_H-M   'P 1'
#
loop_
_entity.id
_entity.type
_entity.pdbx_description
1 polymer ?
#
loop_
_entity_poly.entity_id
_entity_poly.type
_entity_poly.pdbx_seq_one_letter_code
_entity_poly.pdbx_strand_id
1 'polypeptide(L)' 'MINLTHLNGETFFLNAEYIESVESKPDTLITTFNGKKYLVKESCDEVIKRVIEYRRKIMAPDVLTLPKEGD' A
#
# COMPACT_ATOMS: atom_id res chain seq x y z
N MET A 1 6.12 2.20 -1.73
CA MET A 1 4.98 3.09 -2.00
C MET A 1 3.81 2.24 -2.48
N ILE A 2 2.59 2.56 -2.05
CA ILE A 2 1.35 1.97 -2.57
C ILE A 2 0.60 3.02 -3.39
N ASN A 3 0.01 2.61 -4.52
CA ASN A 3 -0.88 3.47 -5.29
C ASN A 3 -2.24 3.55 -4.57
N LEU A 4 -2.90 4.70 -4.63
CA LEU A 4 -4.21 4.97 -4.04
C LEU A 4 -4.94 6.01 -4.89
N THR A 5 -6.25 6.09 -4.74
CA THR A 5 -7.09 6.99 -5.54
C THR A 5 -7.92 7.87 -4.63
N HIS A 6 -7.75 9.19 -4.76
CA HIS A 6 -8.63 10.14 -4.09
C HIS A 6 -10.08 10.00 -4.56
N LEU A 7 -11.03 10.47 -3.75
CA LEU A 7 -12.45 10.45 -4.12
C LEU A 7 -12.75 11.25 -5.41
N ASN A 8 -11.94 12.26 -5.72
CA ASN A 8 -12.01 13.03 -6.97
C ASN A 8 -11.49 12.26 -8.21
N GLY A 9 -10.92 11.06 -8.04
CA GLY A 9 -10.38 10.23 -9.11
C GLY A 9 -8.88 10.41 -9.40
N GLU A 10 -8.22 11.37 -8.76
CA GLU A 10 -6.77 11.53 -8.91
C GLU A 10 -6.00 10.43 -8.16
N THR A 11 -5.02 9.85 -8.83
CA THR A 11 -4.15 8.83 -8.24
C THR A 11 -2.95 9.45 -7.55
N PHE A 12 -2.55 8.89 -6.42
CA PHE A 12 -1.35 9.29 -5.70
C PHE A 12 -0.65 8.09 -5.08
N PHE A 13 0.62 8.26 -4.74
CA PHE A 13 1.41 7.23 -4.09
C PHE A 13 1.67 7.59 -2.64
N LEU A 14 1.36 6.69 -1.72
CA LEU A 14 1.59 6.84 -0.30
C LEU A 14 2.67 5.88 0.19
N ASN A 15 3.53 6.36 1.11
CA ASN A 15 4.45 5.47 1.79
C ASN A 15 3.67 4.56 2.75
N ALA A 16 3.71 3.25 2.53
CA ALA A 16 2.99 2.27 3.35
C ALA A 16 3.47 2.26 4.81
N GLU A 17 4.76 2.52 5.06
CA GLU A 17 5.30 2.59 6.42
C GLU A 17 4.86 3.84 7.18
N TYR A 18 4.24 4.81 6.48
CA TYR A 18 3.74 6.04 7.11
C TYR A 18 2.28 5.92 7.54
N ILE A 19 1.59 4.85 7.13
CA ILE A 19 0.19 4.60 7.47
C ILE A 19 0.12 4.17 8.94
N GLU A 20 -0.61 4.94 9.72
CA GLU A 20 -0.87 4.67 11.13
C GLU A 20 -2.16 3.88 11.30
N SER A 21 -3.23 4.30 10.62
CA SER A 21 -4.53 3.64 10.69
C SER A 21 -5.29 3.71 9.36
N VAL A 22 -6.19 2.74 9.17
CA VAL A 22 -7.12 2.67 8.06
C VAL A 22 -8.51 2.35 8.63
N GLU A 23 -9.48 3.23 8.40
CA GLU A 23 -10.84 3.14 8.95
C GLU A 23 -11.88 3.22 7.81
N SER A 24 -13.03 2.56 7.98
CA SER A 24 -14.16 2.62 7.04
C SER A 24 -15.28 3.53 7.58
N LYS A 25 -15.54 4.68 6.96
CA LYS A 25 -16.63 5.64 7.27
C LYS A 25 -17.05 6.49 6.06
N PRO A 26 -18.30 6.38 5.58
CA PRO A 26 -18.69 5.40 4.54
C PRO A 26 -17.63 5.08 3.47
N ASP A 27 -16.68 5.99 3.26
CA ASP A 27 -15.47 5.83 2.46
C ASP A 27 -14.28 5.38 3.34
N THR A 28 -13.14 5.05 2.73
CA THR A 28 -11.94 4.66 3.49
C THR A 28 -11.09 5.88 3.85
N LEU A 29 -10.79 6.02 5.14
CA LEU A 29 -9.90 7.05 5.67
C LEU A 29 -8.57 6.43 6.09
N ILE A 30 -7.48 6.95 5.54
CA ILE A 30 -6.11 6.61 5.94
C ILE A 30 -5.56 7.77 6.77
N THR A 31 -5.08 7.48 7.97
CA THR A 31 -4.34 8.44 8.81
C THR A 31 -2.86 8.06 8.82
N THR A 32 -1.98 9.04 8.65
CA THR A 32 -0.53 8.85 8.72
C THR A 32 0.04 9.33 10.05
N PHE A 33 1.22 8.85 10.45
CA PHE A 33 1.82 9.16 11.77
C PHE A 33 2.02 10.67 12.05
N ASN A 34 2.08 11.49 11.00
CA ASN A 34 2.21 12.95 11.12
C ASN A 34 0.84 13.65 11.20
N GLY A 35 -0.25 12.91 11.38
CA GLY A 35 -1.62 13.43 11.49
C GLY A 35 -2.30 13.77 10.17
N LYS A 36 -1.64 13.59 9.01
CA LYS A 36 -2.31 13.78 7.70
C LYS A 36 -3.34 12.68 7.47
N LYS A 37 -4.40 13.07 6.75
CA LYS A 37 -5.55 12.21 6.48
C LYS A 37 -5.86 12.18 4.99
N TYR A 38 -6.14 10.99 4.47
CA TYR A 38 -6.44 10.75 3.07
C TYR A 38 -7.74 9.96 2.94
N LEU A 39 -8.72 10.53 2.27
CA LEU A 39 -9.92 9.81 1.84
C LEU A 39 -9.65 9.18 0.47
N VAL A 40 -9.89 7.87 0.39
CA VAL A 40 -9.57 7.06 -0.78
C VAL A 40 -10.76 6.21 -1.22
N LYS A 41 -10.77 5.84 -2.50
CA LYS A 41 -11.83 4.99 -3.10
C LYS A 41 -11.66 3.51 -2.76
N GLU A 42 -10.42 3.10 -2.50
CA GLU A 42 -10.10 1.72 -2.12
C GLU A 42 -10.74 1.34 -0.79
N SER A 43 -11.18 0.10 -0.66
CA SER A 43 -11.65 -0.42 0.64
C SER A 43 -10.48 -0.62 1.61
N CYS A 44 -10.77 -0.72 2.91
CA CYS A 44 -9.77 -1.07 3.91
C CYS A 44 -8.99 -2.35 3.54
N ASP A 45 -9.70 -3.39 3.08
CA ASP A 45 -9.08 -4.66 2.68
C ASP A 45 -8.11 -4.49 1.51
N GLU A 46 -8.46 -3.66 0.54
CA GLU A 46 -7.59 -3.38 -0.60
C GLU A 46 -6.34 -2.60 -0.19
N VAL A 47 -6.48 -1.60 0.68
CA VAL A 47 -5.35 -0.85 1.25
C VAL A 47 -4.43 -1.81 2.02
N ILE A 48 -4.98 -2.65 2.90
CA ILE A 48 -4.22 -3.64 3.69
C ILE A 48 -3.49 -4.62 2.76
N LYS A 49 -4.17 -5.13 1.73
CA LYS A 49 -3.55 -6.03 0.75
C LYS A 49 -2.36 -5.37 0.06
N ARG A 50 -2.49 -4.13 -0.41
CA ARG A 50 -1.40 -3.37 -1.06
C ARG A 50 -0.22 -3.14 -0.10
N VAL A 51 -0.48 -2.89 1.19
CA VAL A 51 0.56 -2.77 2.22
C VAL A 51 1.29 -4.09 2.44
N ILE A 52 0.57 -5.21 2.52
CA ILE A 52 1.15 -6.55 2.65
C ILE A 52 2.02 -6.89 1.44
N GLU A 53 1.53 -6.62 0.22
CA GLU A 53 2.30 -6.84 -1.01
C GLU A 53 3.58 -6.01 -1.05
N TYR A 54 3.50 -4.73 -0.65
CA TYR A 54 4.67 -3.88 -0.51
C TYR A 54 5.70 -4.46 0.47
N ARG A 55 5.27 -4.90 1.66
CA ARG A 55 6.17 -5.49 2.66
C ARG A 55 6.79 -6.80 2.19
N ARG A 56 6.01 -7.67 1.53
CA ARG A 56 6.51 -8.90 0.93
C ARG A 56 7.64 -8.62 -0.06
N LYS A 57 7.45 -7.67 -0.96
CA LYS A 57 8.46 -7.29 -1.97
C LYS A 57 9.75 -6.72 -1.36
N ILE A 58 9.68 -6.12 -0.18
CA ILE A 58 10.87 -5.59 0.52
C ILE A 58 11.59 -6.68 1.32
N MET A 59 10.85 -7.54 2.02
CA MET A 59 11.43 -8.56 2.90
C MET A 59 11.89 -9.81 2.16
N ALA A 60 11.16 -10.18 1.11
CA ALA A 60 11.52 -11.21 0.15
C ALA A 60 11.56 -10.51 -1.21
N PRO A 61 12.61 -9.71 -1.50
CA PRO A 61 12.83 -9.30 -2.88
C PRO A 61 12.81 -10.58 -3.70
N ASP A 62 12.19 -10.57 -4.88
CA ASP A 62 12.28 -11.68 -5.84
C ASP A 62 13.78 -12.00 -5.96
N VAL A 63 14.24 -12.97 -5.18
CA VAL A 63 15.53 -13.58 -5.33
C VAL A 63 15.32 -14.28 -6.64
N LEU A 64 15.71 -13.58 -7.71
CA LEU A 64 16.06 -14.16 -8.98
C LEU A 64 16.50 -15.59 -8.67
N THR A 65 15.65 -16.54 -9.05
CA THR A 65 16.10 -17.89 -9.33
C THR A 65 17.15 -17.67 -10.41
N LEU A 66 18.39 -17.40 -9.99
CA LEU A 66 19.52 -17.40 -10.89
C LEU A 66 19.43 -18.77 -11.55
N PRO A 67 19.36 -18.86 -12.89
CA PRO A 67 19.47 -20.15 -13.54
C PRO A 67 20.73 -20.78 -12.96
N LYS A 68 20.59 -21.97 -12.37
CA LYS A 68 21.75 -22.71 -11.91
C LYS A 68 22.64 -22.86 -13.14
N GLU A 69 23.83 -22.28 -13.12
CA GLU A 69 24.81 -22.58 -14.17
C GLU A 69 25.08 -24.08 -14.12
N GLY A 70 24.67 -24.80 -15.16
CA GLY A 70 24.98 -26.21 -15.37
C GLY A 70 23.80 -27.19 -15.45
N ASP A 71 22.78 -26.90 -16.28
CA ASP A 71 22.02 -27.95 -16.99
C ASP A 71 22.63 -28.17 -18.38
#